data_AF-A0A2E5F0Z0-F1
#
_entry.id   AF-A0A2E5F0Z0-F1
#
_cell.length_a   1.000
_cell.length_b   1.000
_cell.length_c   1.000
_cell.angle_alpha   90.00
_cell.angle_beta   90.00
_cell.angle_gamma   90.00
#
_symmetry.space_group_name_H-M   'P 1'
#
loop_
_entity.id
_entity.type
_entity.pdbx_description
1 polymer ?
#
loop_
_entity_poly.entity_id
_entity_poly.type
_entity_poly.pdbx_seq_one_letter_code
_entity_poly.pdbx_strand_id
1 'polypeptide(L)'
;MDEFLEKEPSEKMIDLLLRDYERELELRKLSEIELGPISKKLSFALSMWLEDRSEDIVDIRKIRKDYVYALSNWDERLREWISIRGSFERLENISFYMSDLQWEKFNKLQSEELMQTFSINEFDSDQLFIKQHLLEFEEFSE
;
A
#
# COMPACT_ATOMS: atom_id res chain seq x y z
N MET A 1 7.50 -37.20 -11.29
CA MET A 1 7.15 -38.07 -10.16
C MET A 1 6.74 -37.12 -9.07
N ASP A 2 5.43 -36.93 -9.00
CA ASP A 2 4.73 -35.88 -8.28
C ASP A 2 4.72 -36.19 -6.78
N GLU A 3 5.45 -35.40 -6.00
CA GLU A 3 5.43 -35.44 -4.53
C GLU A 3 5.48 -34.00 -3.98
N PHE A 4 4.55 -33.17 -4.44
CA PHE A 4 4.11 -31.97 -3.73
C PHE A 4 2.58 -31.97 -3.73
N LEU A 5 1.98 -33.01 -3.15
CA LEU A 5 0.69 -32.83 -2.50
C LEU A 5 0.99 -32.07 -1.20
N GLU A 6 1.23 -30.76 -1.34
CA GLU A 6 1.13 -29.84 -0.21
C GLU A 6 -0.20 -30.15 0.48
N LYS A 7 -0.15 -30.42 1.78
CA LYS A 7 -1.32 -30.81 2.55
C LYS A 7 -2.47 -29.85 2.27
N GLU A 8 -3.66 -30.42 2.06
CA GLU A 8 -4.90 -29.64 1.96
C GLU A 8 -4.97 -28.61 3.09
N PRO A 9 -5.14 -27.31 2.77
CA PRO A 9 -5.19 -26.27 3.78
C PRO A 9 -6.43 -26.45 4.63
N SER A 10 -6.27 -26.34 5.95
CA SER A 10 -7.42 -26.41 6.86
C SER A 10 -8.37 -25.22 6.65
N GLU A 11 -9.67 -25.41 6.89
CA GLU A 11 -10.66 -24.31 6.86
C GLU A 11 -10.22 -23.09 7.69
N LYS A 12 -9.64 -23.33 8.87
CA LYS A 12 -9.12 -22.27 9.75
C LYS A 12 -8.00 -21.45 9.09
N MET A 13 -7.14 -22.09 8.29
CA MET A 13 -6.07 -21.40 7.56
C MET A 13 -6.65 -20.51 6.47
N ILE A 14 -7.64 -21.01 5.73
CA ILE A 14 -8.35 -20.23 4.71
C ILE A 14 -9.04 -19.03 5.34
N ASP A 15 -9.72 -19.21 6.49
CA ASP A 15 -10.37 -18.12 7.22
C ASP A 15 -9.38 -17.05 7.71
N LEU A 16 -8.17 -17.45 8.12
CA LEU A 16 -7.12 -16.51 8.51
C LEU A 16 -6.65 -15.71 7.29
N LEU A 17 -6.38 -16.36 6.15
CA LEU A 17 -5.98 -15.67 4.93
C LEU A 17 -7.07 -14.72 4.41
N LEU A 18 -8.36 -15.07 4.55
CA LEU A 18 -9.47 -14.18 4.20
C LEU A 18 -9.53 -12.94 5.09
N ARG A 19 -9.17 -13.07 6.38
CA ARG A 19 -9.07 -11.92 7.29
C ARG A 19 -7.86 -11.07 6.97
N ASP A 20 -6.73 -11.71 6.65
CA ASP A 20 -5.51 -11.03 6.25
C ASP A 20 -5.74 -10.23 4.96
N TYR A 21 -6.43 -10.81 3.97
CA TYR A 21 -6.78 -10.10 2.74
C TYR A 21 -7.73 -8.92 2.98
N GLU A 22 -8.78 -9.11 3.79
CA GLU A 22 -9.67 -8.02 4.22
C GLU A 22 -8.87 -6.90 4.90
N ARG A 23 -7.92 -7.26 5.76
CA ARG A 23 -7.06 -6.31 6.46
C ARG A 23 -6.08 -5.59 5.54
N GLU A 24 -5.54 -6.26 4.52
CA GLU A 24 -4.73 -5.63 3.47
C GLU A 24 -5.52 -4.52 2.76
N LEU A 25 -6.76 -4.81 2.37
CA LEU A 25 -7.64 -3.83 1.71
C LEU A 25 -7.99 -2.65 2.64
N GLU A 26 -8.18 -2.90 3.93
CA GLU A 26 -8.38 -1.83 4.92
C GLU A 26 -7.14 -0.93 5.07
N LEU A 27 -5.96 -1.53 5.24
CA LEU A 27 -4.70 -0.81 5.39
C LEU A 27 -4.39 0.00 4.13
N ARG A 28 -4.67 -0.56 2.95
CA ARG A 28 -4.57 0.14 1.67
C ARG A 28 -5.41 1.42 1.67
N LYS A 29 -6.69 1.31 1.98
CA LYS A 29 -7.61 2.45 2.03
C LYS A 29 -7.23 3.48 3.08
N LEU A 30 -6.81 3.03 4.27
CA LEU A 30 -6.36 3.91 5.34
C LEU A 30 -5.09 4.68 4.93
N SER A 31 -4.15 4.04 4.24
CA SER A 31 -2.91 4.71 3.80
C SER A 31 -3.21 5.86 2.85
N GLU A 32 -4.17 5.68 1.94
CA GLU A 32 -4.60 6.74 1.04
C GLU A 32 -5.26 7.89 1.80
N ILE A 33 -6.16 7.59 2.74
CA ILE A 33 -6.87 8.62 3.52
C ILE A 33 -5.90 9.42 4.38
N GLU A 34 -4.98 8.74 5.07
CA GLU A 34 -4.13 9.36 6.09
C GLU A 34 -2.83 9.95 5.49
N LEU A 35 -2.22 9.29 4.51
CA LEU A 35 -0.96 9.71 3.89
C LEU A 35 -1.16 10.41 2.55
N GLY A 36 -2.28 10.20 1.85
CA GLY A 36 -2.53 10.78 0.53
C GLY A 36 -2.38 12.29 0.47
N PRO A 37 -3.05 13.07 1.36
CA PRO A 37 -2.95 14.52 1.32
C PRO A 37 -1.53 15.07 1.46
N ILE A 38 -0.73 14.50 2.37
CA ILE A 38 0.66 14.94 2.59
C ILE A 38 1.59 14.44 1.47
N SER A 39 1.30 13.28 0.88
CA SER A 39 2.02 12.75 -0.27
C SER A 39 1.84 13.65 -1.49
N LYS A 40 0.60 13.99 -1.83
CA LYS A 40 0.28 14.92 -2.92
C LYS A 40 0.93 16.29 -2.73
N LYS A 41 0.94 16.79 -1.49
CA LYS A 41 1.60 18.06 -1.18
C LYS A 41 3.10 18.00 -1.42
N LEU A 42 3.75 16.90 -1.01
CA LEU A 42 5.19 16.72 -1.21
C LEU A 42 5.54 16.46 -2.67
N SER A 43 4.76 15.63 -3.39
CA SER A 43 4.99 15.35 -4.81
C SER A 43 4.88 16.64 -5.63
N PHE A 44 3.86 17.46 -5.36
CA PHE A 44 3.68 18.75 -6.02
C PHE A 44 4.85 19.70 -5.74
N ALA A 45 5.27 19.83 -4.48
CA ALA A 45 6.39 20.68 -4.10
C ALA A 45 7.71 20.23 -4.75
N LEU A 46 7.96 18.92 -4.81
CA LEU A 46 9.13 18.38 -5.50
C LEU A 46 9.05 18.59 -7.03
N SER A 47 7.87 18.46 -7.62
CA SER A 47 7.65 18.71 -9.06
C SER A 47 7.95 20.16 -9.42
N MET A 48 7.46 21.11 -8.63
CA MET A 48 7.69 22.53 -8.84
C MET A 48 9.18 22.88 -8.70
N TRP A 49 9.85 22.33 -7.69
CA TRP A 49 11.29 22.51 -7.51
C TRP A 49 12.14 21.92 -8.66
N LEU A 50 11.71 20.80 -9.25
CA LEU A 50 12.39 20.22 -10.41
C LEU A 50 12.25 21.10 -11.65
N GLU A 51 11.13 21.80 -11.80
CA GLU A 51 10.90 22.79 -12.88
C GLU A 51 11.71 24.06 -12.65
N ASP A 52 11.76 24.55 -11.40
CA ASP A 52 12.50 25.73 -11.00
C ASP A 52 13.21 25.53 -9.65
N ARG A 53 14.52 25.27 -9.72
CA ARG A 53 15.37 25.04 -8.53
C ARG A 53 15.57 26.28 -7.65
N SER A 54 14.98 27.43 -8.02
CA SER A 54 14.98 28.63 -7.19
C SER A 54 13.83 28.70 -6.18
N GLU A 55 12.94 27.71 -6.17
CA GLU A 55 11.84 27.62 -5.21
C GLU A 55 12.29 27.60 -3.74
N ASP A 56 11.37 27.95 -2.84
CA ASP A 56 11.63 28.04 -1.40
C ASP A 56 11.89 26.66 -0.77
N ILE A 57 13.17 26.28 -0.77
CA ILE A 57 13.72 25.08 -0.13
C ILE A 57 13.23 24.91 1.32
N VAL A 58 12.98 26.01 2.06
CA VAL A 58 12.56 25.95 3.46
C VAL A 58 11.16 25.33 3.58
N ASP A 59 10.25 25.71 2.71
CA ASP A 59 8.89 25.19 2.70
C ASP A 59 8.85 23.71 2.28
N ILE A 60 9.65 23.33 1.29
CA ILE A 60 9.76 21.93 0.85
C ILE A 60 10.33 21.06 1.99
N ARG A 61 11.37 21.53 2.69
CA ARG A 61 11.93 20.84 3.87
C ARG A 61 10.91 20.66 4.98
N LYS A 62 10.06 21.65 5.21
CA LYS A 62 8.97 21.56 6.19
C LYS A 62 7.95 20.49 5.78
N ILE A 63 7.49 20.50 4.53
CA ILE A 63 6.55 19.50 4.00
C ILE A 63 7.16 18.10 4.09
N ARG A 64 8.44 17.94 3.73
CA ARG A 64 9.20 16.70 3.87
C ARG A 64 9.23 16.22 5.33
N LYS A 65 9.48 17.11 6.28
CA LYS A 65 9.49 16.76 7.71
C LYS A 65 8.11 16.28 8.17
N ASP A 66 7.05 16.96 7.77
CA ASP A 66 5.67 16.57 8.09
C ASP A 66 5.31 15.21 7.47
N TYR A 67 5.76 14.96 6.23
CA TYR A 67 5.62 13.67 5.55
C TYR A 67 6.32 12.54 6.30
N VAL A 68 7.58 12.72 6.69
CA VAL A 68 8.32 11.72 7.48
C VAL A 68 7.67 11.48 8.84
N TYR A 69 7.16 12.53 9.49
CA TYR A 69 6.42 12.38 10.73
C TYR A 69 5.14 11.55 10.53
N ALA A 70 4.37 11.81 9.48
CA ALA A 70 3.19 11.02 9.14
C ALA A 70 3.55 9.53 8.90
N LEU A 71 4.63 9.26 8.16
CA LEU A 71 5.13 7.88 7.96
C LEU A 71 5.57 7.22 9.27
N SER A 72 6.21 7.96 10.17
CA SER A 72 6.64 7.41 11.46
C SER A 72 5.47 6.97 12.34
N ASN A 73 4.34 7.67 12.26
CA ASN A 73 3.09 7.27 12.94
C ASN A 73 2.42 6.05 12.28
N TRP A 74 2.85 5.70 11.07
CA TRP A 74 2.37 4.55 10.31
C TRP A 74 3.21 3.29 10.49
N ASP A 75 4.34 3.37 11.21
CA ASP A 75 5.34 2.30 11.31
C ASP A 75 4.77 0.95 11.78
N GLU A 76 3.87 0.94 12.78
CA GLU A 76 3.20 -0.29 13.23
C GLU A 76 2.27 -0.89 12.16
N ARG A 77 1.51 -0.05 11.46
CA ARG A 77 0.60 -0.47 10.38
C ARG A 77 1.36 -0.95 9.15
N LEU A 78 2.50 -0.36 8.86
CA LEU A 78 3.40 -0.81 7.80
C LEU A 78 3.99 -2.19 8.12
N ARG A 79 4.41 -2.41 9.36
CA ARG A 79 4.85 -3.75 9.81
C ARG A 79 3.73 -4.78 9.74
N GLU A 80 2.53 -4.40 10.16
CA GLU A 80 1.34 -5.24 10.02
C GLU A 80 1.11 -5.61 8.55
N TRP A 81 1.04 -4.61 7.65
CA TRP A 81 0.85 -4.84 6.23
C TRP A 81 1.92 -5.79 5.67
N ILE A 82 3.21 -5.54 5.94
CA ILE A 82 4.29 -6.41 5.46
C ILE A 82 4.11 -7.87 5.93
N SER A 83 3.61 -8.08 7.15
CA SER A 83 3.42 -9.42 7.71
C SER A 83 2.28 -10.19 7.03
N ILE A 84 1.23 -9.51 6.60
CA ILE A 84 0.05 -10.12 5.99
C ILE A 84 0.12 -10.11 4.46
N ARG A 85 0.97 -9.26 3.87
CA ARG A 85 1.04 -9.01 2.42
C ARG A 85 1.03 -10.29 1.57
N GLY A 86 0.23 -10.23 0.51
CA GLY A 86 0.14 -11.29 -0.49
C GLY A 86 -0.90 -12.35 -0.15
N SER A 87 -1.88 -12.00 0.69
CA SER A 87 -2.97 -12.88 1.08
C SER A 87 -3.87 -13.21 -0.10
N PHE A 88 -4.05 -12.28 -1.03
CA PHE A 88 -4.78 -12.51 -2.28
C PHE A 88 -4.18 -13.67 -3.08
N GLU A 89 -2.88 -13.62 -3.41
CA GLU A 89 -2.22 -14.65 -4.22
C GLU A 89 -2.21 -16.00 -3.50
N ARG A 90 -2.06 -16.00 -2.18
CA ARG A 90 -2.17 -17.23 -1.38
C ARG A 90 -3.58 -17.82 -1.44
N LEU A 91 -4.62 -16.99 -1.33
CA LEU A 91 -6.02 -17.40 -1.45
C LEU A 91 -6.35 -17.91 -2.85
N GLU A 92 -5.84 -17.25 -3.90
CA GLU A 92 -6.04 -17.66 -5.28
C GLU A 92 -5.51 -19.09 -5.52
N ASN A 93 -4.30 -19.38 -5.01
CA ASN A 93 -3.66 -20.69 -5.13
C ASN A 93 -4.40 -21.82 -4.39
N ILE A 94 -5.20 -21.50 -3.37
CA ILE A 94 -5.95 -22.48 -2.57
C ILE A 94 -7.48 -22.37 -2.75
N SER A 95 -7.92 -21.58 -3.73
CA SER A 95 -9.35 -21.30 -3.99
C SER A 95 -10.21 -22.56 -4.15
N PHE A 96 -9.65 -23.63 -4.72
CA PHE A 96 -10.32 -24.91 -4.88
C PHE A 96 -10.73 -25.57 -3.54
N TYR A 97 -10.05 -25.25 -2.44
CA TYR A 97 -10.33 -25.81 -1.11
C TYR A 97 -11.33 -24.98 -0.28
N MET A 98 -11.82 -23.88 -0.83
CA MET A 98 -12.77 -23.01 -0.13
C MET A 98 -14.16 -23.65 -0.08
N SER A 99 -14.82 -23.54 1.08
CA SER A 99 -16.26 -23.73 1.16
C SER A 99 -17.02 -22.64 0.39
N ASP A 100 -18.30 -22.88 0.08
CA ASP A 100 -19.15 -21.90 -0.60
C ASP A 100 -19.16 -20.52 0.10
N LEU A 101 -19.18 -20.50 1.44
CA LEU A 101 -19.15 -19.26 2.23
C LEU A 101 -17.81 -18.54 2.13
N GLN A 102 -16.70 -19.27 2.15
CA GLN A 102 -15.36 -18.71 2.00
C GLN A 102 -15.15 -18.16 0.58
N TRP A 103 -15.66 -18.87 -0.42
CA TRP A 103 -15.65 -18.45 -1.81
C TRP A 103 -16.47 -17.18 -2.03
N GLU A 104 -17.67 -17.08 -1.45
CA GLU A 104 -18.48 -15.85 -1.50
C GLU A 104 -17.73 -14.67 -0.87
N LYS A 105 -17.11 -14.88 0.31
CA LYS A 105 -16.29 -13.84 0.96
C LYS A 105 -15.10 -13.43 0.08
N PHE A 106 -14.39 -14.38 -0.52
CA PHE A 106 -13.26 -14.11 -1.40
C PHE A 106 -13.67 -13.24 -2.60
N ASN A 107 -14.75 -13.61 -3.30
CA ASN A 107 -15.27 -12.84 -4.45
C ASN A 107 -15.69 -11.42 -4.07
N LYS A 108 -16.26 -11.25 -2.87
CA LYS A 108 -16.60 -9.91 -2.36
C LYS A 108 -15.33 -9.06 -2.18
N LEU A 109 -14.29 -9.61 -1.55
CA LEU A 109 -13.02 -8.90 -1.35
C LEU A 109 -12.34 -8.56 -2.69
N GLN A 110 -12.35 -9.46 -3.67
CA GLN A 110 -11.87 -9.18 -5.03
C GLN A 110 -12.60 -8.01 -5.69
N SER A 111 -13.93 -7.98 -5.53
CA SER A 111 -14.75 -6.88 -6.05
C SER A 111 -14.41 -5.55 -5.37
N GLU A 112 -14.13 -5.56 -4.08
CA GLU A 112 -13.69 -4.39 -3.33
C GLU A 112 -12.29 -3.91 -3.77
N GLU A 113 -11.35 -4.82 -4.00
CA GLU A 113 -10.01 -4.51 -4.51
C GLU A 113 -10.05 -3.88 -5.91
N LEU A 114 -10.91 -4.40 -6.80
CA LEU A 114 -11.10 -3.82 -8.13
C LEU A 114 -11.61 -2.39 -8.04
N MET A 115 -12.62 -2.13 -7.20
CA MET A 115 -13.16 -0.78 -6.99
C MET A 115 -12.10 0.18 -6.42
N GLN A 116 -11.26 -0.30 -5.51
CA GLN A 116 -10.12 0.44 -4.98
C GLN A 116 -9.11 0.77 -6.09
N THR A 117 -8.73 -0.19 -6.92
CA THR A 117 -7.74 -0.01 -8.00
C THR A 117 -8.12 1.12 -8.98
N PHE A 118 -9.40 1.29 -9.30
CA PHE A 118 -9.85 2.37 -10.18
C PHE A 118 -9.78 3.78 -9.55
N SER A 119 -9.78 3.89 -8.22
CA SER A 119 -9.69 5.15 -7.48
C SER A 119 -8.25 5.56 -7.14
N ILE A 120 -7.32 4.61 -7.13
CA ILE A 120 -6.09 4.70 -6.32
C ILE A 120 -4.83 5.13 -7.10
N ASN A 121 -4.93 5.32 -8.41
CA ASN A 121 -3.77 5.62 -9.26
C ASN A 121 -3.00 6.89 -8.86
N GLU A 122 -3.65 7.89 -8.25
CA GLU A 122 -2.99 9.15 -7.89
C GLU A 122 -2.03 8.98 -6.69
N PHE A 123 -2.46 8.28 -5.63
CA PHE A 123 -1.62 8.09 -4.45
C PHE A 123 -0.37 7.26 -4.76
N ASP A 124 -0.50 6.21 -5.56
CA ASP A 124 0.66 5.41 -5.98
C ASP A 124 1.62 6.20 -6.86
N SER A 125 1.09 7.05 -7.73
CA SER A 125 1.88 7.98 -8.55
C SER A 125 2.66 8.95 -7.67
N ASP A 126 2.02 9.56 -6.67
CA ASP A 126 2.67 10.48 -5.72
C ASP A 126 3.77 9.77 -4.93
N GLN A 127 3.49 8.59 -4.40
CA GLN A 127 4.47 7.79 -3.63
C GLN A 127 5.68 7.41 -4.49
N LEU A 128 5.45 7.00 -5.74
CA LEU A 128 6.53 6.69 -6.68
C LEU A 128 7.37 7.92 -7.00
N PHE A 129 6.72 9.06 -7.25
CA PHE A 129 7.40 10.31 -7.57
C PHE A 129 8.27 10.80 -6.41
N ILE A 130 7.74 10.81 -5.18
CA ILE A 130 8.50 11.14 -3.97
C ILE A 130 9.71 10.23 -3.84
N LYS A 131 9.54 8.92 -3.99
CA LYS A 131 10.64 7.95 -3.89
C LYS A 131 11.76 8.23 -4.90
N GLN A 132 11.41 8.67 -6.11
CA GLN A 132 12.38 8.92 -7.18
C GLN A 132 13.15 10.23 -6.99
N HIS A 133 12.48 11.29 -6.52
CA HIS A 133 13.02 12.65 -6.56
C HIS A 133 13.42 13.23 -5.20
N LEU A 134 12.97 12.63 -4.09
CA LEU A 134 13.30 13.15 -2.76
C LEU A 134 14.81 13.12 -2.49
N LEU A 135 15.52 12.07 -2.94
CA LEU A 135 16.98 12.00 -2.75
C LEU A 135 17.69 13.12 -3.50
N GLU A 136 17.29 13.40 -4.74
CA GLU A 136 17.87 14.49 -5.53
C GLU A 136 17.62 15.84 -4.84
N PHE A 137 16.42 16.08 -4.32
CA PHE A 137 16.14 17.30 -3.54
C PHE A 137 17.06 17.44 -2.32
N GLU A 138 17.28 16.38 -1.56
CA GLU A 138 18.14 16.42 -0.37
C GLU A 138 19.61 16.71 -0.75
N GLU A 139 20.11 16.14 -1.85
CA GLU A 139 21.49 16.35 -2.32
C GLU A 139 21.75 17.77 -2.85
N PHE A 140 20.77 18.40 -3.50
CA PHE A 140 20.92 19.75 -4.08
C PHE A 140 20.56 20.89 -3.13
N SER A 141 19.95 20.57 -1.98
CA SER A 141 19.51 21.58 -1.02
C SER A 141 20.45 21.76 0.18
N GLU A 142 21.42 20.88 0.39
CA GLU A 142 22.52 21.06 1.39
C GLU A 142 23.29 22.37 1.20
#